data_AF-A0A259H955-F1
#
_entry.id   AF-A0A259H955-F1
#
_cell.length_a   1.000
_cell.length_b   1.000
_cell.length_c   1.000
_cell.angle_alpha   90.00
_cell.angle_beta   90.00
_cell.angle_gamma   90.00
#
_symmetry.space_group_name_H-M   'P 1'
#
loop_
_entity.id
_entity.type
_entity.pdbx_description
1 polymer ?
#
loop_
_entity_poly.entity_id
_entity_poly.type
_entity_poly.pdbx_seq_one_letter_code
_entity_poly.pdbx_strand_id
1 'polypeptide(L)'
;MPEMTENVAIKSFLESRLITQDEYDILFCSKNDWFTIDTQNNQDWSESEVKQNEFWESIEKLKLLFESTPQDFKIPSIYDFSFIHFPAVQIVKTCIVSPKELLSELSDSCLFAIFYKAIFYGEVQIVGSEFKIDLDFRESVFNHNFSLISCKTKGIDFSNATFKKHTNIRKSNLEGGVKFNKSTFHDNFT
;
A
#
# COMPACT_ATOMS: atom_id res chain seq x y z
N MET A 1 -3.45 14.80 -21.48
CA MET A 1 -3.73 13.76 -20.46
C MET A 1 -2.39 13.42 -19.83
N PRO A 2 -2.24 13.42 -18.50
CA PRO A 2 -1.01 12.90 -17.91
C PRO A 2 -0.94 11.41 -18.27
N GLU A 3 0.18 10.96 -18.82
CA GLU A 3 0.47 9.54 -18.99
C GLU A 3 0.22 8.86 -17.64
N MET A 4 -0.64 7.84 -17.61
CA MET A 4 -0.69 6.95 -16.46
C MET A 4 0.68 6.30 -16.35
N THR A 5 1.45 6.76 -15.38
CA THR A 5 2.71 6.12 -14.99
C THR A 5 2.33 4.76 -14.42
N GLU A 6 2.39 3.71 -15.23
CA GLU A 6 1.99 2.35 -14.87
C GLU A 6 3.12 1.64 -14.11
N ASN A 7 2.75 0.72 -13.20
CA ASN A 7 3.70 -0.20 -12.60
C ASN A 7 4.14 -1.23 -13.65
N VAL A 8 5.39 -1.12 -14.11
CA VAL A 8 5.94 -1.95 -15.20
C VAL A 8 5.91 -3.44 -14.86
N ALA A 9 6.16 -3.81 -13.60
CA ALA A 9 6.15 -5.21 -13.18
C ALA A 9 4.74 -5.80 -13.28
N ILE A 10 3.75 -5.11 -12.71
CA ILE A 10 2.35 -5.55 -12.74
C ILE A 10 1.83 -5.60 -14.19
N LYS A 11 2.20 -4.61 -15.02
CA LYS A 11 1.86 -4.63 -16.46
C LYS A 11 2.46 -5.84 -17.17
N SER A 12 3.71 -6.20 -16.86
CA SER A 12 4.34 -7.39 -17.46
C SER A 12 3.62 -8.69 -17.08
N PHE A 13 3.05 -8.76 -15.87
CA PHE A 13 2.22 -9.90 -15.45
C PHE A 13 0.91 -9.97 -16.24
N LEU A 14 0.28 -8.82 -16.52
CA LEU A 14 -0.90 -8.75 -17.39
C LEU A 14 -0.57 -9.19 -18.83
N GLU A 15 0.50 -8.64 -19.42
CA GLU A 15 0.96 -8.98 -20.78
C GLU A 15 1.31 -10.47 -20.92
N SER A 16 1.87 -11.05 -19.86
CA SER A 16 2.18 -12.48 -19.76
C SER A 16 0.99 -13.36 -19.37
N ARG A 17 -0.21 -12.77 -19.19
CA ARG A 17 -1.45 -13.45 -18.78
C ARG A 17 -1.36 -14.19 -17.44
N LEU A 18 -0.48 -13.72 -16.55
CA LEU A 18 -0.37 -14.21 -15.18
C LEU A 18 -1.47 -13.63 -14.28
N ILE A 19 -1.98 -12.46 -14.63
CA ILE A 19 -3.20 -11.86 -14.07
C ILE A 19 -4.20 -11.53 -15.18
N THR A 20 -5.47 -11.39 -14.84
CA THR A 20 -6.55 -10.98 -15.75
C THR A 20 -6.62 -9.46 -15.89
N GLN A 21 -7.37 -8.96 -16.88
CA GLN A 21 -7.61 -7.52 -17.02
C GLN A 21 -8.39 -6.98 -15.81
N ASP A 22 -9.38 -7.71 -15.31
CA ASP A 22 -10.18 -7.30 -14.14
C ASP A 22 -9.31 -7.21 -12.87
N GLU A 23 -8.42 -8.18 -12.65
CA GLU A 23 -7.42 -8.18 -11.56
C GLU A 23 -6.42 -7.02 -11.69
N TYR A 24 -6.10 -6.58 -12.91
CA TYR A 24 -5.26 -5.41 -13.16
C TYR A 24 -6.03 -4.11 -12.88
N ASP A 25 -7.22 -3.96 -13.48
CA ASP A 25 -8.02 -2.74 -13.43
C ASP A 25 -8.43 -2.38 -12.00
N ILE A 26 -8.75 -3.38 -11.18
CA ILE A 26 -9.14 -3.15 -9.78
C ILE A 26 -8.00 -2.55 -8.94
N LEU A 27 -6.72 -2.80 -9.29
CA LEU A 27 -5.57 -2.25 -8.57
C LEU A 27 -5.34 -0.75 -8.83
N PHE A 28 -5.86 -0.25 -9.96
CA PHE A 28 -5.66 1.14 -10.40
C PHE A 28 -6.97 1.93 -10.49
N CYS A 29 -8.10 1.33 -10.07
CA CYS A 29 -9.39 1.99 -10.12
C CYS A 29 -9.44 3.27 -9.28
N SER A 30 -10.25 4.23 -9.73
CA SER A 30 -10.32 5.57 -9.14
C SER A 30 -11.07 5.54 -7.82
N LYS A 31 -10.90 6.58 -6.98
CA LYS A 31 -11.59 6.68 -5.68
C LYS A 31 -13.11 6.44 -5.79
N ASN A 32 -13.73 6.95 -6.85
CA ASN A 32 -15.19 6.88 -7.05
C ASN A 32 -15.68 5.44 -7.31
N ASP A 33 -14.76 4.51 -7.59
CA ASP A 33 -15.08 3.11 -7.80
C ASP A 33 -15.16 2.31 -6.49
N TRP A 34 -14.78 2.92 -5.36
CA TRP A 34 -14.61 2.26 -4.06
C TRP A 34 -15.67 2.57 -3.01
N PHE A 35 -16.52 3.58 -3.21
CA PHE A 35 -17.54 3.95 -2.23
C PHE A 35 -18.73 4.59 -2.92
N THR A 36 -19.92 4.42 -2.36
CA THR A 36 -21.09 5.22 -2.74
C THR A 36 -21.22 6.41 -1.81
N ILE A 37 -21.91 7.45 -2.27
CA ILE A 37 -22.22 8.62 -1.44
C ILE A 37 -23.66 8.45 -0.95
N ASP A 38 -23.86 8.39 0.36
CA ASP A 38 -25.20 8.33 0.93
C ASP A 38 -25.94 9.67 0.77
N THR A 39 -27.21 9.70 1.15
CA THR A 39 -28.05 10.91 1.05
C THR A 39 -27.59 12.06 1.94
N GLN A 40 -26.64 11.83 2.85
CA GLN A 40 -26.06 12.80 3.77
C GLN A 40 -24.64 13.21 3.34
N ASN A 41 -24.22 12.81 2.13
CA ASN A 41 -22.91 13.05 1.57
C ASN A 41 -21.76 12.35 2.33
N ASN A 42 -22.09 11.32 3.12
CA ASN A 42 -21.08 10.43 3.73
C ASN A 42 -20.67 9.35 2.73
N GLN A 43 -19.47 8.84 2.89
CA GLN A 43 -18.98 7.72 2.09
C GLN A 43 -19.50 6.42 2.70
N ASP A 44 -20.35 5.72 1.96
CA ASP A 44 -20.78 4.37 2.29
C ASP A 44 -19.87 3.37 1.54
N TRP A 45 -19.09 2.65 2.34
CA TRP A 45 -18.16 1.64 1.86
C TRP A 45 -18.78 0.23 1.88
N SER A 46 -20.06 0.07 2.24
CA SER A 46 -20.71 -1.24 2.34
C SER A 46 -20.82 -1.96 0.99
N GLU A 47 -21.14 -1.24 -0.10
CA GLU A 47 -21.16 -1.78 -1.46
C GLU A 47 -19.77 -2.13 -2.01
N SER A 48 -18.72 -1.68 -1.33
CA SER A 48 -17.33 -1.93 -1.75
C SER A 48 -16.77 -3.25 -1.23
N GLU A 49 -17.50 -3.99 -0.40
CA GLU A 49 -16.98 -5.20 0.23
C GLU A 49 -16.55 -6.26 -0.78
N VAL A 50 -17.38 -6.53 -1.82
CA VAL A 50 -17.03 -7.48 -2.88
C VAL A 50 -15.78 -7.03 -3.64
N LYS A 51 -15.72 -5.74 -4.02
CA LYS A 51 -14.54 -5.17 -4.71
C LYS A 51 -13.29 -5.18 -3.83
N GLN A 52 -13.42 -4.91 -2.53
CA GLN A 52 -12.30 -5.00 -1.60
C GLN A 52 -11.79 -6.44 -1.53
N ASN A 53 -12.66 -7.44 -1.51
CA ASN A 53 -12.25 -8.85 -1.54
C ASN A 53 -11.52 -9.19 -2.85
N GLU A 54 -12.09 -8.82 -4.00
CA GLU A 54 -11.45 -9.01 -5.32
C GLU A 54 -10.07 -8.32 -5.41
N PHE A 55 -9.95 -7.12 -4.83
CA PHE A 55 -8.69 -6.39 -4.76
C PHE A 55 -7.66 -7.14 -3.91
N TRP A 56 -8.06 -7.61 -2.73
CA TRP A 56 -7.16 -8.32 -1.84
C TRP A 56 -6.74 -9.67 -2.39
N GLU A 57 -7.63 -10.38 -3.08
CA GLU A 57 -7.29 -11.59 -3.85
C GLU A 57 -6.24 -11.27 -4.93
N SER A 58 -6.39 -10.14 -5.63
CA SER A 58 -5.42 -9.68 -6.63
C SER A 58 -4.05 -9.34 -6.00
N ILE A 59 -4.03 -8.71 -4.82
CA ILE A 59 -2.79 -8.45 -4.06
C ILE A 59 -2.09 -9.74 -3.63
N GLU A 60 -2.83 -10.73 -3.13
CA GLU A 60 -2.27 -12.05 -2.77
C GLU A 60 -1.69 -12.77 -3.97
N LYS A 61 -2.37 -12.69 -5.13
CA LYS A 61 -1.84 -13.25 -6.37
C LYS A 61 -0.55 -12.57 -6.81
N LEU A 62 -0.48 -11.24 -6.74
CA LEU A 62 0.75 -10.49 -7.04
C LEU A 62 1.90 -10.88 -6.11
N LYS A 63 1.64 -11.06 -4.81
CA LYS A 63 2.66 -11.53 -3.85
C LYS A 63 3.27 -12.86 -4.29
N LEU A 64 2.44 -13.85 -4.62
CA LEU A 64 2.90 -15.16 -5.11
C LEU A 64 3.70 -15.05 -6.41
N LEU A 65 3.29 -14.16 -7.32
CA LEU A 65 4.02 -13.92 -8.57
C LEU A 65 5.41 -13.31 -8.32
N PHE A 66 5.51 -12.31 -7.44
CA PHE A 66 6.79 -11.73 -7.04
C PHE A 66 7.72 -12.77 -6.39
N GLU A 67 7.19 -13.69 -5.58
CA GLU A 67 7.94 -14.76 -4.94
C GLU A 67 8.41 -15.85 -5.93
N SER A 68 7.62 -16.11 -6.98
CA SER A 68 7.89 -17.16 -7.97
C SER A 68 8.81 -16.72 -9.12
N THR A 69 9.09 -15.42 -9.27
CA THR A 69 9.91 -14.90 -10.37
C THR A 69 11.40 -15.21 -10.13
N PRO A 70 12.12 -15.85 -11.08
CA PRO A 70 13.51 -16.29 -10.88
C PRO A 70 14.47 -15.14 -10.50
N GLN A 71 15.20 -15.32 -9.40
CA GLN A 71 16.13 -14.34 -8.81
C GLN A 71 17.47 -14.20 -9.56
N ASP A 72 17.46 -14.03 -10.87
CA ASP A 72 18.73 -13.84 -11.62
C ASP A 72 19.43 -12.51 -11.30
N PHE A 73 18.78 -11.61 -10.56
CA PHE A 73 19.40 -10.44 -9.94
C PHE A 73 19.10 -10.44 -8.43
N LYS A 74 20.16 -10.52 -7.62
CA LYS A 74 20.18 -10.56 -6.14
C LYS A 74 19.55 -9.35 -5.46
N ILE A 75 18.23 -9.17 -5.55
CA ILE A 75 17.51 -8.34 -4.59
C ILE A 75 16.39 -9.19 -3.99
N PRO A 76 16.40 -9.44 -2.67
CA PRO A 76 15.42 -10.29 -2.03
C PRO A 76 14.01 -9.70 -2.17
N SER A 77 13.00 -10.58 -2.29
CA SER A 77 11.55 -10.35 -2.28
C SER A 77 11.15 -8.88 -2.13
N ILE A 78 11.25 -8.12 -3.22
CA ILE A 78 10.71 -6.77 -3.32
C ILE A 78 9.29 -6.91 -3.80
N TYR A 79 8.34 -6.47 -2.96
CA TYR A 79 6.99 -6.24 -3.45
C TYR A 79 6.89 -4.79 -3.94
N ASP A 80 6.77 -4.63 -5.26
CA ASP A 80 6.60 -3.33 -5.88
C ASP A 80 5.11 -3.04 -6.10
N PHE A 81 4.51 -2.36 -5.13
CA PHE A 81 3.13 -1.88 -5.16
C PHE A 81 3.03 -0.42 -5.62
N SER A 82 4.04 0.08 -6.34
CA SER A 82 4.02 1.44 -6.85
C SER A 82 2.76 1.69 -7.68
N PHE A 83 2.23 2.91 -7.60
CA PHE A 83 1.05 3.38 -8.34
C PHE A 83 -0.28 2.70 -8.01
N ILE A 84 -0.32 1.67 -7.16
CA ILE A 84 -1.58 1.02 -6.77
C ILE A 84 -2.44 1.99 -5.96
N HIS A 85 -3.76 1.90 -6.18
CA HIS A 85 -4.76 2.63 -5.42
C HIS A 85 -5.37 1.71 -4.36
N PHE A 86 -4.97 1.91 -3.10
CA PHE A 86 -5.41 1.11 -1.98
C PHE A 86 -6.73 1.64 -1.39
N PRO A 87 -7.67 0.76 -1.01
CA PRO A 87 -8.73 1.10 -0.07
C PRO A 87 -8.13 1.27 1.34
N ALA A 88 -8.89 0.98 2.40
CA ALA A 88 -8.31 0.92 3.74
C ALA A 88 -7.35 -0.29 3.83
N VAL A 89 -6.18 -0.11 4.44
CA VAL A 89 -5.13 -1.12 4.53
C VAL A 89 -4.54 -1.18 5.93
N GLN A 90 -4.33 -2.40 6.41
CA GLN A 90 -3.59 -2.65 7.63
C GLN A 90 -2.34 -3.46 7.30
N ILE A 91 -1.22 -3.19 7.99
CA ILE A 91 0.02 -3.96 7.86
C ILE A 91 0.43 -4.46 9.25
N VAL A 92 0.31 -5.77 9.49
CA VAL A 92 0.53 -6.40 10.80
C VAL A 92 1.59 -7.49 10.70
N LYS A 93 2.63 -7.47 11.55
CA LYS A 93 3.72 -8.47 11.54
C LYS A 93 4.32 -8.68 10.14
N THR A 94 4.47 -7.59 9.39
CA THR A 94 4.84 -7.53 7.97
C THR A 94 3.75 -7.83 6.95
N CYS A 95 2.61 -8.42 7.32
CA CYS A 95 1.53 -8.83 6.41
C CYS A 95 0.70 -7.63 5.97
N ILE A 96 0.51 -7.42 4.65
CA ILE A 96 -0.49 -6.47 4.15
C ILE A 96 -1.84 -7.17 4.17
N VAL A 97 -2.78 -6.62 4.92
CA VAL A 97 -4.07 -7.25 5.17
C VAL A 97 -5.21 -6.24 5.03
N SER A 98 -6.38 -6.77 4.65
CA SER A 98 -7.64 -6.04 4.79
C SER A 98 -7.88 -5.69 6.26
N PRO A 99 -8.46 -4.52 6.59
CA PRO A 99 -8.89 -4.23 7.96
C PRO A 99 -9.89 -5.24 8.56
N LYS A 100 -10.56 -6.04 7.72
CA LYS A 100 -11.56 -7.03 8.15
C LYS A 100 -11.01 -8.46 8.27
N GLU A 101 -9.87 -8.78 7.68
CA GLU A 101 -9.34 -10.15 7.65
C GLU A 101 -7.84 -10.19 7.91
N LEU A 102 -7.40 -11.10 8.77
CA LEU A 102 -5.99 -11.46 8.92
C LEU A 102 -5.59 -12.28 7.68
N LEU A 103 -5.23 -11.63 6.59
CA LEU A 103 -4.59 -12.32 5.47
C LEU A 103 -3.23 -12.89 5.93
N SER A 104 -2.85 -13.99 5.28
CA SER A 104 -1.74 -14.87 5.64
C SER A 104 -0.43 -14.11 5.89
N GLU A 105 0.41 -14.71 6.75
CA GLU A 105 1.68 -14.10 7.12
C GLU A 105 2.50 -13.77 5.86
N LEU A 106 2.89 -12.49 5.68
CA LEU A 106 3.99 -12.23 4.75
C LEU A 106 5.17 -13.03 5.29
N SER A 107 5.77 -13.83 4.43
CA SER A 107 6.94 -14.62 4.77
C SER A 107 7.95 -13.76 5.53
N ASP A 108 8.62 -14.31 6.55
CA ASP A 108 9.76 -13.68 7.26
C ASP A 108 10.90 -13.20 6.32
N SER A 109 10.79 -13.53 5.04
CA SER A 109 11.63 -13.10 3.92
C SER A 109 11.15 -11.84 3.18
N CYS A 110 10.00 -11.23 3.52
CA CYS A 110 9.60 -9.93 2.99
C CYS A 110 10.64 -8.90 3.43
N LEU A 111 11.57 -8.64 2.52
CA LEU A 111 12.70 -7.80 2.80
C LEU A 111 12.37 -6.37 2.44
N PHE A 112 11.60 -6.08 1.37
CA PHE A 112 11.20 -4.73 0.93
C PHE A 112 9.73 -4.63 0.49
N ALA A 113 9.06 -3.52 0.81
CA ALA A 113 7.80 -3.12 0.17
C ALA A 113 7.90 -1.68 -0.34
N ILE A 114 7.62 -1.50 -1.64
CA ILE A 114 7.61 -0.20 -2.32
C ILE A 114 6.17 0.22 -2.54
N PHE A 115 5.80 1.38 -2.03
CA PHE A 115 4.51 2.03 -2.23
C PHE A 115 4.68 3.39 -2.95
N TYR A 116 5.76 3.53 -3.71
CA TYR A 116 6.08 4.76 -4.43
C TYR A 116 4.91 5.18 -5.33
N LYS A 117 4.47 6.45 -5.18
CA LYS A 117 3.29 6.99 -5.88
C LYS A 117 1.98 6.22 -5.68
N ALA A 118 1.89 5.33 -4.68
CA ALA A 118 0.63 4.69 -4.31
C ALA A 118 -0.36 5.74 -3.76
N ILE A 119 -1.65 5.50 -3.99
CA ILE A 119 -2.73 6.35 -3.46
C ILE A 119 -3.52 5.53 -2.45
N PHE A 120 -3.57 5.98 -1.22
CA PHE A 120 -4.35 5.37 -0.15
C PHE A 120 -5.66 6.16 0.01
N TYR A 121 -6.75 5.56 -0.41
CA TYR A 121 -8.08 6.15 -0.28
C TYR A 121 -8.64 5.98 1.11
N GLY A 122 -8.34 4.87 1.80
CA GLY A 122 -8.77 4.56 3.16
C GLY A 122 -7.69 4.83 4.22
N GLU A 123 -7.99 4.44 5.47
CA GLU A 123 -7.01 4.50 6.56
C GLU A 123 -5.85 3.53 6.32
N VAL A 124 -4.64 3.95 6.71
CA VAL A 124 -3.43 3.13 6.67
C VAL A 124 -2.95 2.89 8.10
N GLN A 125 -2.91 1.63 8.52
CA GLN A 125 -2.48 1.26 9.86
C GLN A 125 -1.37 0.21 9.81
N ILE A 126 -0.15 0.58 10.18
CA ILE A 126 1.00 -0.32 10.28
C ILE A 126 1.25 -0.58 11.78
N VAL A 127 1.04 -1.82 12.24
CA VAL A 127 1.01 -2.15 13.68
C VAL A 127 1.85 -3.38 13.99
N GLY A 128 2.80 -3.26 14.93
CA GLY A 128 3.54 -4.41 15.45
C GLY A 128 4.40 -5.13 14.41
N SER A 129 4.83 -4.42 13.37
CA SER A 129 5.58 -4.98 12.23
C SER A 129 7.08 -4.73 12.38
N GLU A 130 7.90 -5.71 11.97
CA GLU A 130 9.35 -5.59 11.92
C GLU A 130 9.83 -5.72 10.47
N PHE A 131 10.25 -4.61 9.87
CA PHE A 131 10.79 -4.56 8.52
C PHE A 131 12.32 -4.52 8.60
N LYS A 132 13.00 -5.47 7.96
CA LYS A 132 14.46 -5.54 7.98
C LYS A 132 15.14 -4.46 7.14
N ILE A 133 14.39 -3.76 6.27
CA ILE A 133 14.89 -2.63 5.49
C ILE A 133 13.87 -1.47 5.45
N ASP A 134 14.19 -0.41 4.68
CA ASP A 134 13.42 0.82 4.58
C ASP A 134 12.05 0.60 3.91
N LEU A 135 11.03 1.37 4.30
CA LEU A 135 9.76 1.45 3.57
C LEU A 135 9.76 2.69 2.66
N ASP A 136 9.34 2.52 1.41
CA ASP A 136 9.29 3.60 0.43
C ASP A 136 7.85 4.04 0.15
N PHE A 137 7.47 5.21 0.67
CA PHE A 137 6.21 5.89 0.42
C PHE A 137 6.44 7.26 -0.27
N ARG A 138 7.53 7.38 -1.04
CA ARG A 138 7.81 8.63 -1.75
C ARG A 138 6.70 8.92 -2.76
N GLU A 139 6.31 10.19 -2.84
CA GLU A 139 5.25 10.68 -3.74
C GLU A 139 3.87 10.01 -3.53
N SER A 140 3.68 9.24 -2.45
CA SER A 140 2.38 8.63 -2.13
C SER A 140 1.38 9.65 -1.60
N VAL A 141 0.09 9.35 -1.76
CA VAL A 141 -1.01 10.21 -1.28
C VAL A 141 -1.85 9.46 -0.25
N PHE A 142 -1.93 9.99 0.97
CA PHE A 142 -2.77 9.49 2.05
C PHE A 142 -4.01 10.37 2.20
N ASN A 143 -5.17 9.89 1.74
CA ASN A 143 -6.42 10.64 1.80
C ASN A 143 -7.11 10.58 3.18
N HIS A 144 -6.77 9.57 3.98
CA HIS A 144 -7.24 9.38 5.35
C HIS A 144 -6.07 9.24 6.32
N ASN A 145 -6.37 8.81 7.55
CA ASN A 145 -5.39 8.73 8.62
C ASN A 145 -4.26 7.74 8.28
N PHE A 146 -3.03 8.12 8.61
CA PHE A 146 -1.88 7.22 8.58
C PHE A 146 -1.41 6.97 10.02
N SER A 147 -1.18 5.71 10.38
CA SER A 147 -0.68 5.33 11.71
C SER A 147 0.42 4.28 11.61
N LEU A 148 1.56 4.54 12.24
CA LEU A 148 2.66 3.59 12.45
C LEU A 148 2.87 3.38 13.95
N ILE A 149 2.58 2.18 14.44
CA ILE A 149 2.49 1.89 15.88
C ILE A 149 3.32 0.65 16.22
N SER A 150 4.22 0.78 17.19
CA SER A 150 5.00 -0.36 17.73
C SER A 150 5.78 -1.12 16.65
N CYS A 151 6.30 -0.42 15.64
CA CYS A 151 7.02 -1.05 14.53
C CYS A 151 8.53 -0.91 14.69
N LYS A 152 9.28 -1.80 14.04
CA LYS A 152 10.72 -1.68 13.86
C LYS A 152 11.03 -1.63 12.37
N THR A 153 11.81 -0.66 11.92
CA THR A 153 12.30 -0.65 10.53
C THR A 153 13.64 0.05 10.45
N LYS A 154 14.40 -0.29 9.41
CA LYS A 154 15.62 0.44 9.06
C LYS A 154 15.34 1.90 8.69
N GLY A 155 14.16 2.25 8.20
CA GLY A 155 13.84 3.63 7.86
C GLY A 155 12.55 3.76 7.08
N ILE A 156 12.03 4.98 6.96
CA ILE A 156 10.85 5.24 6.11
C ILE A 156 11.06 6.51 5.32
N ASP A 157 10.78 6.46 4.01
CA ASP A 157 10.86 7.62 3.14
C ASP A 157 9.48 8.05 2.66
N PHE A 158 9.04 9.23 3.12
CA PHE A 158 7.83 9.92 2.69
C PHE A 158 8.14 11.18 1.86
N SER A 159 9.31 11.24 1.22
CA SER A 159 9.68 12.43 0.43
C SER A 159 8.64 12.69 -0.67
N ASN A 160 8.16 13.93 -0.76
CA ASN A 160 7.07 14.38 -1.63
C ASN A 160 5.70 13.72 -1.37
N ALA A 161 5.51 13.00 -0.26
CA ALA A 161 4.21 12.43 0.08
C ALA A 161 3.22 13.52 0.51
N THR A 162 1.93 13.26 0.30
CA THR A 162 0.84 14.15 0.73
C THR A 162 -0.04 13.46 1.76
N PHE A 163 -0.18 14.05 2.94
CA PHE A 163 -1.03 13.58 4.03
C PHE A 163 -2.22 14.53 4.20
N LYS A 164 -3.42 14.08 3.84
CA LYS A 164 -4.63 14.91 3.90
C LYS A 164 -5.31 14.94 5.27
N LYS A 165 -4.96 13.99 6.14
CA LYS A 165 -5.53 13.80 7.48
C LYS A 165 -4.44 13.49 8.48
N HIS A 166 -4.85 13.10 9.69
CA HIS A 166 -3.95 12.89 10.81
C HIS A 166 -2.90 11.82 10.52
N THR A 167 -1.65 12.13 10.85
CA THR A 167 -0.51 11.22 10.74
C THR A 167 0.06 10.99 12.13
N ASN A 168 0.22 9.72 12.52
CA ASN A 168 0.67 9.33 13.84
C ASN A 168 1.81 8.30 13.76
N ILE A 169 2.98 8.62 14.30
CA ILE A 169 4.10 7.67 14.44
C ILE A 169 4.46 7.54 15.92
N ARG A 170 4.10 6.41 16.53
CA ARG A 170 4.30 6.19 17.97
C ARG A 170 4.90 4.84 18.30
N LYS A 171 5.70 4.81 19.38
CA LYS A 171 6.30 3.60 19.94
C LYS A 171 7.11 2.76 18.93
N SER A 172 7.59 3.38 17.84
CA SER A 172 8.30 2.68 16.77
C SER A 172 9.80 2.97 16.82
N ASN A 173 10.63 1.97 16.51
CA ASN A 173 12.07 2.10 16.38
C ASN A 173 12.45 2.20 14.90
N LEU A 174 12.98 3.35 14.49
CA LEU A 174 13.27 3.69 13.10
C LEU A 174 14.76 4.00 13.00
N GLU A 175 15.60 2.99 12.77
CA GLU A 175 17.06 3.08 12.97
C GLU A 175 17.71 4.16 12.09
N GLY A 176 17.30 4.24 10.84
CA GLY A 176 17.68 5.24 9.84
C GLY A 176 16.74 6.44 9.76
N GLY A 177 15.78 6.53 10.68
CA GLY A 177 14.85 7.65 10.81
C GLY A 177 13.73 7.69 9.78
N VAL A 178 13.08 8.85 9.68
CA VAL A 178 11.97 9.12 8.76
C VAL A 178 12.29 10.34 7.93
N LYS A 179 12.11 10.24 6.61
CA LYS A 179 12.34 11.35 5.67
C LYS A 179 11.01 11.93 5.22
N PHE A 180 10.88 13.25 5.29
CA PHE A 180 9.69 14.01 4.91
C PHE A 180 10.03 15.13 3.91
N ASN A 181 11.09 14.95 3.11
CA ASN A 181 11.55 16.02 2.24
C ASN A 181 10.45 16.43 1.26
N LYS A 182 10.03 17.69 1.27
CA LYS A 182 8.95 18.23 0.42
C LYS A 182 7.59 17.53 0.61
N SER A 183 7.37 16.83 1.72
CA SER A 183 6.04 16.29 2.01
C SER A 183 5.08 17.39 2.43
N THR A 184 3.78 17.18 2.21
CA THR A 184 2.72 18.12 2.59
C THR A 184 1.83 17.48 3.65
N PHE A 185 1.56 18.19 4.74
CA PHE A 185 0.61 17.80 5.77
C PHE A 185 -0.53 18.82 5.83
N HIS A 186 -1.76 18.39 5.59
CA HIS A 186 -2.94 19.24 5.65
C HIS A 186 -3.61 19.27 7.03
N ASP A 187 -3.18 18.38 7.93
CA ASP A 187 -3.69 18.22 9.29
C ASP A 187 -2.52 17.81 10.22
N ASN A 188 -2.82 17.48 11.47
CA ASN A 188 -1.84 17.22 12.52
C ASN A 188 -0.92 16.02 12.22
N PHE A 189 0.36 16.20 12.52
CA PHE A 189 1.39 15.17 12.60
C PHE A 189 1.83 15.00 14.06
N THR A 190 1.77 13.77 14.59
CA THR A 190 2.11 13.44 15.99
C THR A 190 3.03 12.22 16.09
#